data_AF-A0A5C9BN68-F1
#
_entry.id   AF-A0A5C9BN68-F1
#
_cell.length_a   1.000
_cell.length_b   1.000
_cell.length_c   1.000
_cell.angle_alpha   90.00
_cell.angle_beta   90.00
_cell.angle_gamma   90.00
#
_symmetry.space_group_name_H-M   'P 1'
#
loop_
_entity.id
_entity.type
_entity.pdbx_description
1 polymer ?
#
loop_
_entity_poly.entity_id
_entity_poly.type
_entity_poly.pdbx_seq_one_letter_code
_entity_poly.pdbx_strand_id
1 'polypeptide(L)'
;MVVVQFGRYLRWFRRPQLRFSPEMVMYRYVVGISLLLALLAGCSEKKDSGALQQLPLDLAAGKELAQKNCAACHGMDGRGVKDNIPNLAAQVEAYLLKAIKTYDHGKRAASSGDAMEVAQKLTPDKLRNVLGYYAGLPPLSNPGKGGASYSYYERGEELSKPCFRCHGADGNPAEAGLPRLAGQHPQYIIKATKAYQDGTRTMPTMHEKLTGLTQSDLEHIAIYFALNKPKPVASKAANPYAGKMYANSCTKCHGSMGSSEDVSIPNLAGQDVKYLKTIIKAYRDNVREHGVMHQAMTGIKDSEIEKIAIFFASEQPAQIAFVPPEPVDALAQKCDLCHNLGSANPDMLTPKLAGQNRTYLINAMTAYRDGDRGSSAMHSMTTLLYFDASIEAIAAHYSVQPAK
;
A
#
# COMPACT_ATOMS: atom_id res chain seq x y z
N MET A 1 39.71 -46.23 -26.37
CA MET A 1 40.40 -47.42 -25.83
C MET A 1 40.31 -47.37 -24.30
N VAL A 2 39.50 -48.25 -23.71
CA VAL A 2 39.93 -49.41 -22.87
C VAL A 2 40.36 -48.94 -21.45
N VAL A 3 39.45 -48.98 -20.45
CA VAL A 3 39.19 -50.06 -19.44
C VAL A 3 40.17 -50.02 -18.26
N VAL A 4 39.65 -50.20 -17.03
CA VAL A 4 40.15 -51.00 -15.85
C VAL A 4 39.39 -50.50 -14.58
N GLN A 5 38.39 -51.24 -14.06
CA GLN A 5 38.41 -52.16 -12.87
C GLN A 5 38.59 -51.46 -11.51
N PHE A 6 37.60 -51.42 -10.59
CA PHE A 6 37.01 -52.42 -9.66
C PHE A 6 37.60 -52.36 -8.24
N GLY A 7 36.75 -52.25 -7.20
CA GLY A 7 37.12 -52.59 -5.82
C GLY A 7 36.20 -52.10 -4.68
N ARG A 8 35.18 -52.93 -4.36
CA ARG A 8 34.63 -53.40 -3.05
C ARG A 8 34.77 -52.49 -1.80
N TYR A 9 33.72 -52.28 -0.98
CA TYR A 9 33.25 -53.18 0.10
C TYR A 9 31.87 -52.76 0.65
N LEU A 10 30.92 -53.69 0.81
CA LEU A 10 29.73 -53.52 1.66
C LEU A 10 29.43 -54.85 2.38
N ARG A 11 29.28 -54.76 3.71
CA ARG A 11 29.10 -55.88 4.65
C ARG A 11 27.62 -56.03 5.00
N TRP A 12 27.14 -57.27 5.00
CA TRP A 12 25.78 -57.71 5.33
C TRP A 12 25.52 -57.80 6.84
N PHE A 13 24.30 -57.49 7.30
CA PHE A 13 23.67 -58.10 8.48
C PHE A 13 22.15 -58.29 8.27
N ARG A 14 21.65 -59.43 8.79
CA ARG A 14 20.34 -60.10 8.59
C ARG A 14 19.10 -59.31 9.06
N ARG A 15 17.93 -59.60 8.45
CA ARG A 15 16.58 -59.40 9.04
C ARG A 15 15.85 -60.74 9.23
N PRO A 16 15.06 -60.93 10.31
CA PRO A 16 14.26 -62.14 10.54
C PRO A 16 12.86 -62.05 9.89
N GLN A 17 12.29 -63.22 9.56
CA GLN A 17 10.95 -63.36 9.01
C GLN A 17 9.87 -63.38 10.10
N LEU A 18 8.76 -62.67 9.88
CA LEU A 18 7.53 -62.77 10.67
C LEU A 18 6.43 -63.39 9.79
N ARG A 19 5.84 -64.50 10.27
CA ARG A 19 4.67 -65.16 9.70
C ARG A 19 3.41 -64.45 10.18
N PHE A 20 2.48 -64.15 9.27
CA PHE A 20 1.14 -63.62 9.58
C PHE A 20 0.07 -64.71 9.36
N SER A 21 -0.82 -64.90 10.32
CA SER A 21 -2.01 -65.76 10.22
C SER A 21 -3.27 -64.95 9.85
N PRO A 22 -4.25 -65.51 9.13
CA PRO A 22 -5.27 -64.74 8.39
C PRO A 22 -6.49 -64.28 9.22
N GLU A 23 -6.61 -64.66 10.49
CA GLU A 23 -7.86 -64.47 11.25
C GLU A 23 -8.03 -63.08 11.91
N MET A 24 -6.97 -62.26 11.98
CA MET A 24 -7.05 -60.92 12.60
C MET A 24 -7.53 -59.80 11.66
N VAL A 25 -7.79 -60.11 10.38
CA VAL A 25 -8.15 -59.09 9.38
C VAL A 25 -9.64 -58.76 9.43
N MET A 26 -10.54 -59.74 9.58
CA MET A 26 -11.99 -59.47 9.49
C MET A 26 -12.58 -58.66 10.65
N TYR A 27 -12.06 -58.78 11.87
CA TYR A 27 -12.65 -58.09 13.03
C TYR A 27 -12.37 -56.57 13.05
N ARG A 28 -11.30 -56.12 12.38
CA ARG A 28 -10.94 -54.69 12.29
C ARG A 28 -11.74 -53.94 11.22
N TYR A 29 -12.26 -54.63 10.21
CA TYR A 29 -13.08 -54.01 9.16
C TYR A 29 -14.54 -53.79 9.57
N VAL A 30 -15.13 -54.69 10.38
CA VAL A 30 -16.55 -54.57 10.79
C VAL A 30 -16.78 -53.44 11.81
N VAL A 31 -15.82 -53.20 12.71
CA VAL A 31 -15.88 -52.06 13.66
C VAL A 31 -15.56 -50.74 12.96
N GLY A 32 -14.68 -50.75 11.94
CA GLY A 32 -14.33 -49.55 11.15
C GLY A 32 -15.47 -49.02 10.28
N ILE A 33 -16.28 -49.91 9.68
CA ILE A 33 -17.39 -49.50 8.80
C ILE A 33 -18.60 -48.96 9.59
N SER A 34 -18.83 -49.47 10.81
CA SER A 34 -19.94 -49.01 11.66
C SER A 34 -19.71 -47.61 12.27
N LEU A 35 -18.44 -47.25 12.54
CA LEU A 35 -18.07 -45.89 12.98
C LEU A 35 -18.05 -44.88 11.81
N LEU A 36 -17.82 -45.33 10.57
CA LEU A 36 -17.89 -44.48 9.37
C LEU A 36 -19.33 -44.16 8.93
N LEU A 37 -20.29 -45.04 9.18
CA LEU A 37 -21.72 -44.77 8.92
C LEU A 37 -22.36 -43.85 9.98
N ALA A 38 -21.85 -43.84 11.23
CA ALA A 38 -22.30 -42.90 12.27
C ALA A 38 -21.70 -41.48 12.10
N LEU A 39 -20.55 -41.34 11.43
CA LEU A 39 -19.93 -40.04 11.12
C LEU A 39 -20.49 -39.37 9.85
N LEU A 40 -21.13 -40.13 8.95
CA LEU A 40 -21.77 -39.59 7.74
C LEU A 40 -23.19 -39.05 7.96
N ALA A 41 -23.78 -39.23 9.15
CA ALA A 41 -25.03 -38.56 9.56
C ALA A 41 -24.81 -37.20 10.26
N GLY A 42 -23.54 -36.81 10.50
CA GLY A 42 -23.17 -35.62 11.27
C GLY A 42 -22.70 -34.40 10.47
N CYS A 43 -22.51 -34.54 9.15
CA CYS A 43 -22.09 -33.43 8.28
C CYS A 43 -23.18 -33.11 7.25
N SER A 44 -24.38 -32.77 7.73
CA SER A 44 -25.16 -31.79 7.00
C SER A 44 -24.48 -30.45 7.31
N GLU A 45 -23.66 -29.95 6.39
CA GLU A 45 -23.38 -28.52 6.35
C GLU A 45 -24.74 -27.84 6.41
N LYS A 46 -25.03 -27.18 7.53
CA LYS A 46 -26.08 -26.19 7.56
C LYS A 46 -25.72 -25.21 6.46
N LYS A 47 -26.36 -25.39 5.30
CA LYS A 47 -26.76 -24.27 4.49
C LYS A 47 -27.52 -23.36 5.47
N ASP A 48 -26.83 -22.39 6.03
CA ASP A 48 -27.45 -21.18 6.60
C ASP A 48 -28.02 -20.34 5.43
N SER A 49 -28.76 -21.02 4.55
CA SER A 49 -29.56 -20.47 3.50
C SER A 49 -30.98 -20.43 4.07
N GLY A 50 -31.41 -19.27 4.53
CA GLY A 50 -32.85 -18.95 4.52
C GLY A 50 -33.60 -18.85 5.84
N ALA A 51 -33.00 -18.91 7.03
CA ALA A 51 -33.76 -18.74 8.28
C ALA A 51 -33.87 -17.29 8.80
N LEU A 52 -33.19 -16.31 8.18
CA LEU A 52 -33.52 -14.88 8.33
C LEU A 52 -34.54 -14.46 7.26
N GLN A 53 -35.55 -15.29 7.05
CA GLN A 53 -36.70 -14.95 6.24
C GLN A 53 -37.52 -13.89 7.00
N GLN A 54 -37.17 -12.63 6.72
CA GLN A 54 -38.09 -11.51 6.54
C GLN A 54 -39.23 -11.38 7.57
N LEU A 55 -38.91 -11.25 8.86
CA LEU A 55 -39.76 -10.37 9.66
C LEU A 55 -39.68 -8.96 9.03
N PRO A 56 -40.82 -8.30 8.78
CA PRO A 56 -40.83 -6.94 8.27
C PRO A 56 -40.04 -6.04 9.22
N LEU A 57 -39.22 -5.16 8.64
CA LEU A 57 -38.40 -4.23 9.41
C LEU A 57 -39.32 -3.27 10.15
N ASP A 58 -39.17 -3.19 11.48
CA ASP A 58 -39.80 -2.15 12.28
C ASP A 58 -38.88 -0.93 12.33
N LEU A 59 -39.06 -0.03 11.36
CA LEU A 59 -38.24 1.18 11.23
C LEU A 59 -38.47 2.16 12.40
N ALA A 60 -39.63 2.11 13.05
CA ALA A 60 -39.92 2.97 14.21
C ALA A 60 -39.13 2.50 15.44
N ALA A 61 -39.17 1.20 15.73
CA ALA A 61 -38.32 0.61 16.76
C ALA A 61 -36.82 0.76 16.41
N GLY A 62 -36.47 0.62 15.13
CA GLY A 62 -35.13 0.87 14.61
C GLY A 62 -34.64 2.28 14.90
N LYS A 63 -35.48 3.30 14.66
CA LYS A 63 -35.18 4.70 14.95
C LYS A 63 -34.93 4.95 16.44
N GLU A 64 -35.76 4.40 17.32
CA GLU A 64 -35.61 4.56 18.76
C GLU A 64 -34.29 3.93 19.27
N LEU A 65 -33.97 2.73 18.78
CA LEU A 65 -32.73 2.05 19.09
C LEU A 65 -31.51 2.78 18.51
N ALA A 66 -31.63 3.34 17.30
CA ALA A 66 -30.58 4.16 16.68
C ALA A 66 -30.27 5.39 17.54
N GLN A 67 -31.30 6.10 18.04
CA GLN A 67 -31.13 7.25 18.91
C GLN A 67 -30.37 6.89 20.20
N LYS A 68 -30.71 5.75 20.81
CA LYS A 68 -30.12 5.31 22.08
C LYS A 68 -28.68 4.81 21.94
N ASN A 69 -28.35 4.18 20.81
CA ASN A 69 -27.13 3.37 20.69
C ASN A 69 -26.16 3.87 19.63
N CYS A 70 -26.64 4.52 18.55
CA CYS A 70 -25.84 4.76 17.34
C CYS A 70 -25.66 6.26 17.04
N ALA A 71 -26.65 7.09 17.38
CA ALA A 71 -26.71 8.49 16.99
C ALA A 71 -25.60 9.37 17.59
N ALA A 72 -25.00 8.96 18.70
CA ALA A 72 -23.85 9.64 19.29
C ALA A 72 -22.64 9.69 18.34
N CYS A 73 -22.53 8.73 17.43
CA CYS A 73 -21.46 8.67 16.42
C CYS A 73 -21.98 8.90 15.00
N HIS A 74 -23.15 8.37 14.65
CA HIS A 74 -23.67 8.38 13.27
C HIS A 74 -24.81 9.37 13.03
N GLY A 75 -25.16 10.21 14.01
CA GLY A 75 -26.30 11.12 13.91
C GLY A 75 -27.64 10.39 13.75
N MET A 76 -28.73 11.15 13.76
CA MET A 76 -30.06 10.62 13.43
C MET A 76 -30.33 10.66 11.93
N ASP A 77 -29.64 11.53 11.20
CA ASP A 77 -29.64 11.61 9.74
C ASP A 77 -28.67 10.61 9.09
N GLY A 78 -27.91 9.85 9.89
CA GLY A 78 -26.94 8.86 9.40
C GLY A 78 -25.60 9.46 8.98
N ARG A 79 -25.34 10.74 9.29
CA ARG A 79 -24.03 11.38 9.08
C ARG A 79 -23.08 11.11 10.25
N GLY A 80 -21.87 10.64 9.94
CA GLY A 80 -20.81 10.53 10.94
C GLY A 80 -20.48 11.89 11.56
N VAL A 81 -20.50 11.97 12.90
CA VAL A 81 -20.26 13.23 13.63
C VAL A 81 -18.78 13.63 13.69
N LYS A 82 -17.87 12.76 13.23
CA LYS A 82 -16.42 12.98 13.09
C LYS A 82 -15.93 12.41 11.76
N ASP A 83 -14.78 12.90 11.30
CA ASP A 83 -14.23 12.56 9.99
C ASP A 83 -13.95 11.05 9.78
N ASN A 84 -13.55 10.33 10.82
CA ASN A 84 -13.28 8.89 10.69
C ASN A 84 -14.53 8.01 10.90
N ILE A 85 -15.70 8.60 11.16
CA ILE A 85 -16.95 7.85 11.38
C ILE A 85 -17.71 7.73 10.06
N PRO A 86 -18.08 6.51 9.63
CA PRO A 86 -18.78 6.35 8.37
C PRO A 86 -20.21 6.88 8.42
N ASN A 87 -20.66 7.40 7.29
CA ASN A 87 -22.05 7.69 6.98
C ASN A 87 -22.80 6.37 6.75
N LEU A 88 -23.96 6.23 7.39
CA LEU A 88 -24.84 5.05 7.31
C LEU A 88 -26.09 5.29 6.45
N ALA A 89 -26.49 6.56 6.27
CA ALA A 89 -27.66 6.94 5.50
C ALA A 89 -27.62 6.39 4.07
N ALA A 90 -28.76 5.88 3.59
CA ALA A 90 -28.94 5.32 2.24
C ALA A 90 -27.97 4.18 1.85
N GLN A 91 -27.23 3.64 2.82
CA GLN A 91 -26.34 2.51 2.58
C GLN A 91 -27.15 1.21 2.43
N VAL A 92 -26.57 0.19 1.81
CA VAL A 92 -27.25 -1.10 1.61
C VAL A 92 -27.42 -1.83 2.96
N GLU A 93 -28.66 -2.10 3.39
CA GLU A 93 -28.96 -2.78 4.68
C GLU A 93 -28.21 -4.12 4.82
N ALA A 94 -28.25 -4.95 3.78
CA ALA A 94 -27.53 -6.22 3.76
C ALA A 94 -26.01 -6.05 3.89
N TYR A 95 -25.43 -4.99 3.29
CA TYR A 95 -24.02 -4.66 3.48
C TYR A 95 -23.75 -4.18 4.91
N LEU A 96 -24.59 -3.31 5.48
CA LEU A 96 -24.44 -2.85 6.86
C LEU A 96 -24.46 -4.03 7.84
N LEU A 97 -25.37 -4.99 7.63
CA LEU A 97 -25.48 -6.19 8.45
C LEU A 97 -24.22 -7.05 8.32
N LYS A 98 -23.75 -7.28 7.08
CA LYS A 98 -22.49 -7.99 6.82
C LYS A 98 -21.32 -7.26 7.49
N ALA A 99 -21.22 -5.94 7.33
CA ALA A 99 -20.17 -5.12 7.88
C ALA A 99 -20.11 -5.23 9.42
N ILE A 100 -21.25 -5.16 10.09
CA ILE A 100 -21.31 -5.29 11.56
C ILE A 100 -20.96 -6.71 12.01
N LYS A 101 -21.48 -7.75 11.34
CA LYS A 101 -21.11 -9.15 11.65
C LYS A 101 -19.61 -9.42 11.46
N THR A 102 -18.98 -8.78 10.47
CA THR A 102 -17.54 -8.94 10.22
C THR A 102 -16.64 -8.23 11.24
N TYR A 103 -17.18 -7.41 12.15
CA TYR A 103 -16.38 -6.81 13.21
C TYR A 103 -15.85 -7.87 14.22
N ASP A 104 -16.42 -9.09 14.24
CA ASP A 104 -16.28 -10.06 15.34
C ASP A 104 -15.08 -11.01 15.26
N HIS A 105 -14.27 -10.95 14.20
CA HIS A 105 -13.27 -12.01 13.96
C HIS A 105 -11.89 -11.48 13.56
N GLY A 106 -11.28 -10.63 14.39
CA GLY A 106 -9.87 -10.22 14.33
C GLY A 106 -9.48 -9.31 13.14
N LYS A 107 -9.99 -9.58 11.93
CA LYS A 107 -9.65 -8.92 10.65
C LYS A 107 -10.31 -7.57 10.42
N ARG A 108 -11.00 -7.02 11.41
CA ARG A 108 -11.52 -5.64 11.39
C ARG A 108 -11.41 -4.96 12.75
N ALA A 109 -11.07 -5.71 13.81
CA ALA A 109 -11.09 -5.29 15.21
C ALA A 109 -10.32 -3.99 15.46
N ALA A 110 -9.12 -3.84 14.88
CA ALA A 110 -8.31 -2.62 15.00
C ALA A 110 -8.96 -1.37 14.38
N SER A 111 -9.85 -1.56 13.39
CA SER A 111 -10.55 -0.49 12.67
C SER A 111 -12.03 -0.33 13.08
N SER A 112 -12.52 -1.15 14.01
CA SER A 112 -13.95 -1.20 14.40
C SER A 112 -14.36 -0.11 15.39
N GLY A 113 -13.43 0.35 16.24
CA GLY A 113 -13.75 1.15 17.43
C GLY A 113 -14.83 0.48 18.31
N ASP A 114 -15.64 1.30 18.99
CA ASP A 114 -16.70 0.86 19.90
C ASP A 114 -17.93 0.26 19.20
N ALA A 115 -17.95 0.24 17.85
CA ALA A 115 -19.11 -0.20 17.07
C ALA A 115 -19.54 -1.64 17.40
N MET A 116 -18.58 -2.51 17.73
CA MET A 116 -18.88 -3.88 18.12
C MET A 116 -19.57 -3.96 19.48
N GLU A 117 -19.06 -3.22 20.46
CA GLU A 117 -19.62 -3.20 21.81
C GLU A 117 -21.09 -2.75 21.79
N VAL A 118 -21.40 -1.77 20.95
CA VAL A 118 -22.76 -1.28 20.73
C VAL A 118 -23.62 -2.34 20.02
N ALA A 119 -23.10 -2.99 18.98
CA ALA A 119 -23.84 -3.98 18.22
C ALA A 119 -24.17 -5.25 19.03
N GLN A 120 -23.25 -5.73 19.87
CA GLN A 120 -23.44 -6.91 20.72
C GLN A 120 -24.51 -6.73 21.80
N LYS A 121 -24.86 -5.47 22.15
CA LYS A 121 -25.96 -5.15 23.08
C LYS A 121 -27.34 -5.35 22.45
N LEU A 122 -27.43 -5.53 21.13
CA LEU A 122 -28.68 -5.71 20.40
C LEU A 122 -28.85 -7.16 19.93
N THR A 123 -30.09 -7.67 20.01
CA THR A 123 -30.42 -8.94 19.35
C THR A 123 -30.35 -8.78 17.83
N PRO A 124 -30.15 -9.86 17.05
CA PRO A 124 -30.07 -9.79 15.59
C PRO A 124 -31.25 -9.06 14.93
N ASP A 125 -32.48 -9.28 15.41
CA ASP A 125 -33.68 -8.63 14.86
C ASP A 125 -33.71 -7.13 15.18
N LYS A 126 -33.34 -6.76 16.41
CA LYS A 126 -33.23 -5.35 16.83
C LYS A 126 -32.15 -4.62 16.03
N LEU A 127 -31.01 -5.27 15.79
CA LEU A 127 -29.94 -4.74 14.96
C LEU A 127 -30.47 -4.52 13.53
N ARG A 128 -31.15 -5.50 12.92
CA ARG A 128 -31.71 -5.35 11.58
C ARG A 128 -32.68 -4.17 11.48
N ASN A 129 -33.52 -3.93 12.49
CA ASN A 129 -34.40 -2.74 12.53
C ASN A 129 -33.59 -1.42 12.50
N VAL A 130 -32.50 -1.32 13.27
CA VAL A 130 -31.60 -0.16 13.27
C VAL A 130 -30.95 0.05 11.89
N LEU A 131 -30.47 -1.03 11.27
CA LEU A 131 -29.82 -0.96 9.95
C LEU A 131 -30.82 -0.63 8.85
N GLY A 132 -32.04 -1.17 8.94
CA GLY A 132 -33.16 -0.80 8.09
C GLY A 132 -33.51 0.67 8.20
N TYR A 133 -33.54 1.23 9.42
CA TYR A 133 -33.76 2.65 9.63
C TYR A 133 -32.72 3.50 8.88
N TYR A 134 -31.42 3.27 9.11
CA TYR A 134 -30.36 4.04 8.44
C TYR A 134 -30.34 3.83 6.93
N ALA A 135 -30.55 2.60 6.45
CA ALA A 135 -30.63 2.29 5.02
C ALA A 135 -31.80 3.00 4.33
N GLY A 136 -32.91 3.22 5.05
CA GLY A 136 -34.09 3.93 4.57
C GLY A 136 -34.00 5.46 4.63
N LEU A 137 -32.94 6.03 5.23
CA LEU A 137 -32.74 7.48 5.25
C LEU A 137 -32.42 8.01 3.84
N PRO A 138 -32.81 9.26 3.53
CA PRO A 138 -32.43 9.88 2.28
C PRO A 138 -30.90 9.97 2.16
N PRO A 139 -30.34 9.90 0.94
CA PRO A 139 -28.92 10.07 0.76
C PRO A 139 -28.43 11.43 1.26
N LEU A 140 -27.27 11.43 1.93
CA LEU A 140 -26.67 12.68 2.42
C LEU A 140 -26.21 13.53 1.25
N SER A 141 -26.61 14.81 1.27
CA SER A 141 -25.97 15.84 0.46
C SER A 141 -24.64 16.20 1.12
N ASN A 142 -23.53 16.07 0.38
CA ASN A 142 -22.23 16.58 0.83
C ASN A 142 -21.90 17.84 0.02
N PRO A 143 -22.21 19.05 0.53
CA PRO A 143 -21.90 20.31 -0.14
C PRO A 143 -20.40 20.65 -0.01
N GLY A 144 -19.52 19.66 -0.16
CA GLY A 144 -18.09 19.88 -0.17
C GLY A 144 -17.71 20.75 -1.36
N LYS A 145 -16.90 21.78 -1.14
CA LYS A 145 -16.17 22.42 -2.24
C LYS A 145 -15.28 21.32 -2.84
N GLY A 146 -15.55 20.99 -4.11
CA GLY A 146 -15.04 19.81 -4.79
C GLY A 146 -13.58 19.54 -4.47
N GLY A 147 -13.28 18.31 -4.07
CA GLY A 147 -11.92 17.81 -4.23
C GLY A 147 -11.65 17.89 -5.72
N ALA A 148 -10.85 18.87 -6.13
CA ALA A 148 -10.47 18.99 -7.53
C ALA A 148 -9.94 17.61 -7.95
N SER A 149 -10.48 17.06 -9.03
CA SER A 149 -9.80 15.98 -9.75
C SER A 149 -8.49 16.60 -10.24
N TYR A 150 -7.45 16.51 -9.42
CA TYR A 150 -6.13 17.02 -9.75
C TYR A 150 -5.31 15.87 -10.31
N SER A 151 -4.45 16.17 -11.28
CA SER A 151 -3.41 15.23 -11.68
C SER A 151 -2.39 15.06 -10.55
N TYR A 152 -1.87 13.85 -10.33
CA TYR A 152 -0.77 13.64 -9.39
C TYR A 152 0.43 14.54 -9.70
N TYR A 153 0.66 14.81 -10.99
CA TYR A 153 1.71 15.72 -11.44
C TYR A 153 1.44 17.16 -11.02
N GLU A 154 0.23 17.68 -11.23
CA GLU A 154 -0.15 19.07 -10.91
C GLU A 154 -0.10 19.33 -9.40
N ARG A 155 -0.64 18.41 -8.58
CA ARG A 155 -0.52 18.53 -7.13
C ARG A 155 0.93 18.44 -6.68
N GLY A 156 1.73 17.56 -7.31
CA GLY A 156 3.16 17.45 -7.07
C GLY A 156 3.93 18.72 -7.43
N GLU A 157 3.58 19.37 -8.53
CA GLU A 157 4.14 20.65 -8.97
C GLU A 157 3.84 21.76 -7.94
N GLU A 158 2.58 21.89 -7.54
CA GLU A 158 2.14 22.87 -6.55
C GLU A 158 2.87 22.69 -5.22
N LEU A 159 2.96 21.46 -4.72
CA LEU A 159 3.69 21.11 -3.50
C LEU A 159 5.20 21.32 -3.63
N SER A 160 5.75 21.24 -4.84
CA SER A 160 7.19 21.38 -5.10
C SER A 160 7.64 22.83 -5.25
N LYS A 161 6.74 23.82 -5.34
CA LYS A 161 7.09 25.25 -5.46
C LYS A 161 8.14 25.72 -4.44
N PRO A 162 8.08 25.35 -3.14
CA PRO A 162 9.12 25.71 -2.16
C PRO A 162 10.51 25.11 -2.46
N CYS A 163 10.58 24.03 -3.23
CA CYS A 163 11.82 23.34 -3.59
C CYS A 163 12.54 24.01 -4.77
N PHE A 164 11.80 24.72 -5.63
CA PHE A 164 12.28 25.22 -6.92
C PHE A 164 13.47 26.16 -6.82
N ARG A 165 13.53 26.96 -5.75
CA ARG A 165 14.64 27.91 -5.53
C ARG A 165 16.01 27.22 -5.52
N CYS A 166 16.07 26.00 -4.99
CA CYS A 166 17.32 25.26 -4.88
C CYS A 166 17.42 24.17 -5.96
N HIS A 167 16.36 23.37 -6.15
CA HIS A 167 16.42 22.21 -7.04
C HIS A 167 16.06 22.51 -8.50
N GLY A 168 15.63 23.74 -8.81
CA GLY A 168 15.04 24.10 -10.10
C GLY A 168 13.57 23.70 -10.19
N ALA A 169 12.78 24.45 -10.97
CA ALA A 169 11.37 24.14 -11.18
C ALA A 169 11.19 22.74 -11.78
N ASP A 170 11.97 22.42 -12.79
CA ASP A 170 11.98 21.10 -13.42
C ASP A 170 12.83 20.07 -12.68
N GLY A 171 13.38 20.39 -11.50
CA GLY A 171 14.27 19.49 -10.76
C GLY A 171 15.70 19.40 -11.29
N ASN A 172 16.10 20.31 -12.19
CA ASN A 172 17.47 20.45 -12.67
C ASN A 172 18.11 21.74 -12.10
N PRO A 173 18.90 21.67 -11.00
CA PRO A 173 19.48 22.85 -10.38
C PRO A 173 20.55 23.48 -11.27
N ALA A 174 20.59 24.81 -11.32
CA ALA A 174 21.64 25.56 -12.00
C ALA A 174 22.90 25.73 -11.14
N GLU A 175 22.76 25.69 -9.82
CA GLU A 175 23.86 25.86 -8.87
C GLU A 175 24.58 24.53 -8.58
N ALA A 176 25.91 24.58 -8.56
CA ALA A 176 26.75 23.43 -8.24
C ALA A 176 26.65 23.04 -6.75
N GLY A 177 26.65 21.74 -6.46
CA GLY A 177 26.53 21.17 -5.12
C GLY A 177 25.11 20.76 -4.73
N LEU A 178 24.11 21.05 -5.57
CA LEU A 178 22.73 20.65 -5.36
C LEU A 178 22.39 19.38 -6.17
N PRO A 179 21.60 18.45 -5.63
CA PRO A 179 21.19 17.28 -6.37
C PRO A 179 20.11 17.61 -7.40
N ARG A 180 20.24 17.03 -8.60
CA ARG A 180 19.13 16.91 -9.56
C ARG A 180 18.09 15.94 -9.01
N LEU A 181 16.83 16.36 -9.03
CA LEU A 181 15.66 15.54 -8.67
C LEU A 181 14.94 15.00 -9.91
N ALA A 182 14.97 15.74 -11.02
CA ALA A 182 14.34 15.37 -12.29
C ALA A 182 14.68 13.94 -12.69
N GLY A 183 13.76 13.06 -13.05
CA GLY A 183 14.06 11.70 -13.52
C GLY A 183 14.72 10.77 -12.47
N GLN A 184 14.65 11.12 -11.18
CA GLN A 184 15.04 10.22 -10.10
C GLN A 184 13.89 9.29 -9.74
N HIS A 185 14.19 8.09 -9.24
CA HIS A 185 13.17 7.13 -8.82
C HIS A 185 12.28 7.70 -7.70
N PRO A 186 10.94 7.60 -7.82
CA PRO A 186 10.05 8.18 -6.82
C PRO A 186 10.21 7.49 -5.46
N GLN A 187 10.43 6.17 -5.41
CA GLN A 187 10.68 5.44 -4.17
C GLN A 187 11.96 5.93 -3.47
N TYR A 188 13.01 6.23 -4.24
CA TYR A 188 14.22 6.85 -3.68
C TYR A 188 13.92 8.24 -3.12
N ILE A 189 13.20 9.10 -3.86
CA ILE A 189 12.83 10.44 -3.39
C ILE A 189 12.02 10.33 -2.09
N ILE A 190 10.98 9.50 -2.04
CA ILE A 190 10.15 9.28 -0.85
C ILE A 190 10.99 8.81 0.34
N LYS A 191 11.86 7.81 0.14
CA LYS A 191 12.74 7.31 1.21
C LYS A 191 13.71 8.40 1.69
N ALA A 192 14.27 9.17 0.76
CA ALA A 192 15.18 10.26 1.06
C ALA A 192 14.49 11.39 1.84
N THR A 193 13.30 11.81 1.42
CA THR A 193 12.55 12.89 2.07
C THR A 193 12.05 12.46 3.44
N LYS A 194 11.57 11.22 3.60
CA LYS A 194 11.27 10.66 4.94
C LYS A 194 12.47 10.69 5.87
N ALA A 195 13.63 10.25 5.40
CA ALA A 195 14.85 10.24 6.21
C ALA A 195 15.29 11.67 6.62
N TYR A 196 15.03 12.67 5.78
CA TYR A 196 15.25 14.07 6.15
C TYR A 196 14.21 14.57 7.17
N GLN A 197 12.96 14.15 7.00
CA GLN A 197 11.84 14.53 7.85
C GLN A 197 11.97 13.93 9.27
N ASP A 198 12.39 12.67 9.40
CA ASP A 198 12.59 11.98 10.68
C ASP A 198 13.97 12.26 11.33
N GLY A 199 14.89 12.88 10.60
CA GLY A 199 16.22 13.26 11.08
C GLY A 199 17.28 12.16 10.96
N THR A 200 16.96 10.96 10.46
CA THR A 200 17.93 9.89 10.21
C THR A 200 18.93 10.25 9.10
N ARG A 201 18.55 11.18 8.21
CA ARG A 201 19.44 11.86 7.27
C ARG A 201 19.53 13.33 7.65
N THR A 202 20.61 13.74 8.30
CA THR A 202 20.76 15.11 8.79
C THR A 202 20.97 16.13 7.66
N MET A 203 20.04 17.08 7.52
CA MET A 203 20.22 18.33 6.77
C MET A 203 19.14 19.34 7.22
N PRO A 204 19.47 20.35 8.05
CA PRO A 204 18.48 21.23 8.68
C PRO A 204 17.53 21.91 7.69
N THR A 205 18.03 22.41 6.56
CA THR A 205 17.19 23.05 5.54
C THR A 205 16.22 22.08 4.88
N MET A 206 16.59 20.81 4.65
CA MET A 206 15.64 19.81 4.13
C MET A 206 14.62 19.42 5.19
N HIS A 207 15.07 19.22 6.43
CA HIS A 207 14.18 18.90 7.54
C HIS A 207 13.09 19.97 7.66
N GLU A 208 13.47 21.26 7.75
CA GLU A 208 12.54 22.39 7.81
C GLU A 208 11.55 22.40 6.63
N LYS A 209 12.02 22.13 5.41
CA LYS A 209 11.18 22.16 4.20
C LYS A 209 10.22 20.98 4.09
N LEU A 210 10.51 19.87 4.77
CA LEU A 210 9.71 18.65 4.72
C LEU A 210 8.82 18.48 5.97
N THR A 211 9.06 19.26 7.03
CA THR A 211 8.22 19.27 8.22
C THR A 211 6.77 19.61 7.87
N GLY A 212 5.83 18.78 8.35
CA GLY A 212 4.39 18.96 8.13
C GLY A 212 3.85 18.37 6.83
N LEU A 213 4.71 17.91 5.91
CA LEU A 213 4.26 17.18 4.72
C LEU A 213 3.80 15.77 5.08
N THR A 214 2.66 15.35 4.53
CA THR A 214 2.14 14.00 4.70
C THR A 214 2.85 13.02 3.77
N GLN A 215 2.64 11.71 3.98
CA GLN A 215 3.13 10.69 3.06
C GLN A 215 2.63 10.90 1.62
N SER A 216 1.35 11.21 1.47
CA SER A 216 0.73 11.57 0.20
C SER A 216 1.45 12.77 -0.44
N ASP A 217 1.77 13.82 0.32
CA ASP A 217 2.47 14.99 -0.24
C ASP A 217 3.87 14.64 -0.76
N LEU A 218 4.62 13.81 -0.01
CA LEU A 218 5.94 13.35 -0.45
C LEU A 218 5.87 12.51 -1.73
N GLU A 219 4.82 11.70 -1.89
CA GLU A 219 4.58 10.91 -3.10
C GLU A 219 4.25 11.77 -4.31
N HIS A 220 3.40 12.80 -4.15
CA HIS A 220 3.11 13.76 -5.21
C HIS A 220 4.38 14.50 -5.66
N ILE A 221 5.19 14.99 -4.72
CA ILE A 221 6.49 15.63 -5.01
C ILE A 221 7.42 14.66 -5.75
N ALA A 222 7.48 13.40 -5.32
CA ALA A 222 8.31 12.38 -5.95
C ALA A 222 7.85 12.05 -7.38
N ILE A 223 6.54 11.93 -7.61
CA ILE A 223 5.95 11.71 -8.94
C ILE A 223 6.28 12.88 -9.87
N TYR A 224 6.13 14.13 -9.39
CA TYR A 224 6.44 15.33 -10.17
C TYR A 224 7.89 15.31 -10.67
N PHE A 225 8.86 15.15 -9.77
CA PHE A 225 10.27 15.15 -10.16
C PHE A 225 10.65 13.92 -10.98
N ALA A 226 10.09 12.74 -10.69
CA ALA A 226 10.33 11.53 -11.48
C ALA A 226 9.95 11.69 -12.96
N LEU A 227 8.86 12.41 -13.24
CA LEU A 227 8.35 12.64 -14.59
C LEU A 227 9.10 13.76 -15.34
N ASN A 228 9.83 14.62 -14.63
CA ASN A 228 10.58 15.70 -15.27
C ASN A 228 11.85 15.17 -15.97
N LYS A 229 12.11 15.68 -17.18
CA LYS A 229 13.26 15.26 -17.99
C LYS A 229 14.59 15.64 -17.31
N PRO A 230 15.48 14.67 -17.04
CA PRO A 230 16.77 14.97 -16.46
C PRO A 230 17.68 15.65 -17.49
N LYS A 231 18.44 16.65 -17.02
CA LYS A 231 19.46 17.34 -17.81
C LYS A 231 20.84 17.01 -17.23
N PRO A 232 21.84 16.70 -18.07
CA PRO A 232 23.20 16.50 -17.60
C PRO A 232 23.77 17.83 -17.07
N VAL A 233 24.61 17.74 -16.04
CA VAL A 233 25.49 18.85 -15.65
C VAL A 233 26.75 18.73 -16.52
N ALA A 234 27.11 19.80 -17.23
CA ALA A 234 28.28 19.78 -18.12
C ALA A 234 29.57 19.53 -17.33
N SER A 235 30.29 18.46 -17.66
CA SER A 235 31.60 18.17 -17.10
C SER A 235 32.66 19.09 -17.69
N LYS A 236 33.47 19.71 -16.84
CA LYS A 236 34.63 20.53 -17.24
C LYS A 236 35.94 19.73 -17.26
N ALA A 237 35.88 18.42 -17.02
CA ALA A 237 37.08 17.58 -16.94
C ALA A 237 37.64 17.26 -18.33
N ALA A 238 38.97 17.31 -18.48
CA ALA A 238 39.65 17.00 -19.74
C ALA A 238 39.48 15.52 -20.18
N ASN A 239 39.45 14.60 -19.22
CA ASN A 239 39.09 13.20 -19.45
C ASN A 239 38.13 12.73 -18.33
N PRO A 240 36.81 12.82 -18.55
CA PRO A 240 35.83 12.42 -17.54
C PRO A 240 35.81 10.91 -17.27
N TYR A 241 36.33 10.09 -18.18
CA TYR A 241 36.25 8.62 -18.09
C TYR A 241 37.41 7.99 -17.32
N ALA A 242 38.39 8.77 -16.86
CA ALA A 242 39.47 8.29 -15.99
C ALA A 242 38.95 7.70 -14.67
N GLY A 243 37.73 8.07 -14.25
CA GLY A 243 37.06 7.52 -13.07
C GLY A 243 36.42 6.16 -13.25
N LYS A 244 36.24 5.67 -14.48
CA LYS A 244 35.50 4.44 -14.76
C LYS A 244 36.04 3.23 -14.00
N MET A 245 37.37 3.08 -13.93
CA MET A 245 38.00 1.96 -13.21
C MET A 245 37.70 1.98 -11.69
N TYR A 246 37.53 3.18 -11.11
CA TYR A 246 37.23 3.37 -9.70
C TYR A 246 35.73 3.21 -9.39
N ALA A 247 34.87 3.40 -10.40
CA ALA A 247 33.43 3.26 -10.29
C ALA A 247 32.92 1.81 -10.45
N ASN A 248 33.78 0.85 -10.83
CA ASN A 248 33.40 -0.53 -11.13
C ASN A 248 32.62 -1.25 -10.01
N SER A 249 32.88 -0.93 -8.75
CA SER A 249 32.12 -1.49 -7.63
C SER A 249 30.73 -0.85 -7.49
N CYS A 250 30.62 0.45 -7.81
CA CYS A 250 29.38 1.22 -7.74
C CYS A 250 28.35 0.76 -8.77
N THR A 251 28.81 0.38 -9.97
CA THR A 251 27.94 0.01 -11.10
C THR A 251 27.12 -1.26 -10.85
N LYS A 252 27.54 -2.11 -9.89
CA LYS A 252 26.79 -3.31 -9.49
C LYS A 252 25.39 -2.98 -8.95
N CYS A 253 25.23 -1.80 -8.38
CA CYS A 253 23.99 -1.35 -7.76
C CYS A 253 23.40 -0.14 -8.50
N HIS A 254 24.23 0.84 -8.83
CA HIS A 254 23.79 2.09 -9.45
C HIS A 254 23.67 2.01 -10.98
N GLY A 255 23.93 0.84 -11.58
CA GLY A 255 23.93 0.64 -13.02
C GLY A 255 25.26 1.02 -13.69
N SER A 256 25.53 0.45 -14.86
CA SER A 256 26.79 0.60 -15.61
C SER A 256 27.13 2.05 -15.96
N MET A 257 26.11 2.87 -16.21
CA MET A 257 26.22 4.31 -16.49
C MET A 257 25.71 5.16 -15.32
N GLY A 258 25.46 4.59 -14.15
CA GLY A 258 24.88 5.32 -13.02
C GLY A 258 23.37 5.56 -13.14
N SER A 259 22.66 4.79 -13.95
CA SER A 259 21.20 4.73 -13.94
C SER A 259 20.78 3.33 -13.46
N SER A 260 20.16 3.24 -12.29
CA SER A 260 19.79 1.96 -11.67
C SER A 260 18.43 1.49 -12.16
N GLU A 261 18.29 0.17 -12.34
CA GLU A 261 16.99 -0.47 -12.58
C GLU A 261 16.22 -0.73 -11.27
N ASP A 262 16.91 -0.75 -10.13
CA ASP A 262 16.27 -0.86 -8.82
C ASP A 262 15.73 0.50 -8.38
N VAL A 263 14.42 0.59 -8.23
CA VAL A 263 13.70 1.83 -7.87
C VAL A 263 14.09 2.40 -6.50
N SER A 264 14.71 1.61 -5.64
CA SER A 264 15.19 2.04 -4.32
C SER A 264 16.62 2.61 -4.35
N ILE A 265 17.35 2.41 -5.45
CA ILE A 265 18.75 2.81 -5.62
C ILE A 265 18.81 4.07 -6.49
N PRO A 266 19.46 5.15 -6.04
CA PRO A 266 19.44 6.40 -6.80
C PRO A 266 20.26 6.34 -8.08
N ASN A 267 19.78 7.04 -9.09
CA ASN A 267 20.53 7.40 -10.28
C ASN A 267 21.64 8.42 -9.93
N LEU A 268 22.87 8.12 -10.34
CA LEU A 268 24.07 8.96 -10.21
C LEU A 268 24.43 9.70 -11.49
N ALA A 269 24.02 9.17 -12.66
CA ALA A 269 24.31 9.73 -13.98
C ALA A 269 23.90 11.21 -14.04
N GLY A 270 24.77 12.08 -14.54
CA GLY A 270 24.46 13.51 -14.69
C GLY A 270 24.15 14.24 -13.38
N GLN A 271 24.54 13.72 -12.21
CA GLN A 271 24.56 14.50 -10.97
C GLN A 271 25.72 15.50 -10.96
N ASP A 272 25.58 16.55 -10.16
CA ASP A 272 26.67 17.50 -9.97
C ASP A 272 27.90 16.87 -9.27
N VAL A 273 29.10 17.21 -9.76
CA VAL A 273 30.37 16.67 -9.24
C VAL A 273 30.58 17.03 -7.76
N LYS A 274 30.27 18.27 -7.37
CA LYS A 274 30.44 18.74 -5.97
C LYS A 274 29.45 18.05 -5.05
N TYR A 275 28.22 17.81 -5.51
CA TYR A 275 27.24 17.02 -4.78
C TYR A 275 27.73 15.57 -4.58
N LEU A 276 28.10 14.88 -5.66
CA LEU A 276 28.59 13.49 -5.61
C LEU A 276 29.81 13.35 -4.69
N LYS A 277 30.82 14.22 -4.80
CA LYS A 277 31.99 14.22 -3.90
C LYS A 277 31.58 14.33 -2.45
N THR A 278 30.67 15.26 -2.13
CA THR A 278 30.18 15.49 -0.77
C THR A 278 29.47 14.25 -0.21
N ILE A 279 28.53 13.67 -0.97
CA ILE A 279 27.76 12.52 -0.47
C ILE A 279 28.58 11.23 -0.37
N ILE A 280 29.51 11.00 -1.30
CA ILE A 280 30.38 9.81 -1.26
C ILE A 280 31.29 9.88 -0.02
N LYS A 281 31.87 11.05 0.27
CA LYS A 281 32.62 11.29 1.50
C LYS A 281 31.76 11.08 2.74
N ALA A 282 30.54 11.63 2.75
CA ALA A 282 29.63 11.46 3.89
C ALA A 282 29.28 9.98 4.17
N TYR A 283 29.14 9.14 3.14
CA TYR A 283 28.95 7.70 3.32
C TYR A 283 30.22 7.00 3.82
N ARG A 284 31.38 7.32 3.22
CA ARG A 284 32.68 6.77 3.66
C ARG A 284 32.95 7.08 5.13
N ASP A 285 32.73 8.32 5.52
CA ASP A 285 33.06 8.85 6.85
C ASP A 285 31.94 8.59 7.86
N ASN A 286 30.90 7.85 7.45
CA ASN A 286 29.70 7.50 8.22
C ASN A 286 28.91 8.70 8.79
N VAL A 287 29.13 9.90 8.24
CA VAL A 287 28.31 11.10 8.53
C VAL A 287 26.89 10.93 7.99
N ARG A 288 26.74 10.17 6.90
CA ARG A 288 25.46 9.76 6.34
C ARG A 288 25.33 8.26 6.49
N GLU A 289 24.57 7.82 7.49
CA GLU A 289 24.44 6.41 7.83
C GLU A 289 23.73 5.62 6.73
N HIS A 290 24.40 4.59 6.21
CA HIS A 290 23.81 3.56 5.36
C HIS A 290 24.80 2.39 5.22
N GLY A 291 24.53 1.26 5.88
CA GLY A 291 25.49 0.15 6.02
C GLY A 291 26.14 -0.28 4.70
N VAL A 292 25.33 -0.53 3.66
CA VAL A 292 25.82 -0.96 2.33
C VAL A 292 26.71 0.11 1.68
N MET A 293 26.37 1.39 1.81
CA MET A 293 27.14 2.46 1.17
C MET A 293 28.42 2.75 1.96
N HIS A 294 28.37 2.73 3.28
CA HIS A 294 29.57 2.88 4.11
C HIS A 294 30.60 1.77 3.81
N GLN A 295 30.14 0.51 3.77
CA GLN A 295 30.99 -0.62 3.41
C GLN A 295 31.56 -0.49 2.00
N ALA A 296 30.74 -0.08 1.02
CA ALA A 296 31.19 0.09 -0.35
C ALA A 296 32.25 1.21 -0.51
N MET A 297 32.20 2.24 0.32
CA MET A 297 33.10 3.40 0.25
C MET A 297 34.35 3.26 1.13
N THR A 298 34.45 2.22 1.96
CA THR A 298 35.55 2.00 2.90
C THR A 298 36.90 1.91 2.15
N GLY A 299 37.88 2.69 2.57
CA GLY A 299 39.23 2.70 1.99
C GLY A 299 39.40 3.50 0.68
N ILE A 300 38.33 4.09 0.13
CA ILE A 300 38.42 4.94 -1.07
C ILE A 300 39.08 6.28 -0.71
N LYS A 301 40.13 6.66 -1.44
CA LYS A 301 40.86 7.92 -1.24
C LYS A 301 40.10 9.11 -1.83
N ASP A 302 40.37 10.30 -1.30
CA ASP A 302 39.74 11.55 -1.80
C ASP A 302 39.96 11.78 -3.30
N SER A 303 41.15 11.45 -3.82
CA SER A 303 41.47 11.55 -5.24
C SER A 303 40.71 10.54 -6.11
N GLU A 304 40.28 9.41 -5.54
CA GLU A 304 39.47 8.41 -6.23
C GLU A 304 37.99 8.81 -6.20
N ILE A 305 37.50 9.35 -5.08
CA ILE A 305 36.15 9.94 -4.96
C ILE A 305 35.94 11.01 -6.02
N GLU A 306 36.92 11.91 -6.20
CA GLU A 306 36.86 12.93 -7.23
C GLU A 306 36.71 12.35 -8.64
N LYS A 307 37.49 11.32 -8.97
CA LYS A 307 37.40 10.65 -10.27
C LYS A 307 36.04 9.95 -10.45
N ILE A 308 35.54 9.26 -9.43
CA ILE A 308 34.21 8.61 -9.46
C ILE A 308 33.11 9.64 -9.69
N ALA A 309 33.15 10.77 -8.97
CA ALA A 309 32.17 11.84 -9.09
C ALA A 309 32.20 12.47 -10.49
N ILE A 310 33.38 12.75 -11.03
CA ILE A 310 33.54 13.27 -12.40
C ILE A 310 32.97 12.28 -13.43
N PHE A 311 33.25 10.99 -13.27
CA PHE A 311 32.75 9.95 -14.18
C PHE A 311 31.23 9.94 -14.23
N PHE A 312 30.54 9.72 -13.10
CA PHE A 312 29.07 9.67 -13.09
C PHE A 312 28.42 11.00 -13.46
N ALA A 313 29.01 12.14 -13.09
CA ALA A 313 28.50 13.46 -13.50
C ALA A 313 28.54 13.66 -15.02
N SER A 314 29.47 12.98 -15.71
CA SER A 314 29.63 13.08 -17.16
C SER A 314 28.78 12.07 -17.93
N GLU A 315 28.21 11.08 -17.24
CA GLU A 315 27.26 10.13 -17.84
C GLU A 315 25.95 10.83 -18.19
N GLN A 316 25.36 10.42 -19.31
CA GLN A 316 24.07 10.96 -19.73
C GLN A 316 22.96 10.38 -18.84
N PRO A 317 22.17 11.22 -18.14
CA PRO A 317 21.09 10.71 -17.32
C PRO A 317 19.98 10.16 -18.22
N ALA A 318 19.55 8.92 -17.97
CA ALA A 318 18.39 8.34 -18.61
C ALA A 318 17.11 8.76 -17.88
N GLN A 319 16.03 8.96 -18.65
CA GLN A 319 14.69 9.01 -18.08
C GLN A 319 14.34 7.61 -17.57
N ILE A 320 13.88 7.52 -16.32
CA ILE A 320 13.41 6.24 -15.78
C ILE A 320 12.12 5.81 -16.48
N ALA A 321 11.95 4.50 -16.65
CA ALA A 321 10.69 3.89 -17.06
C ALA A 321 9.70 3.88 -15.88
N PHE A 322 9.23 5.06 -15.49
CA PHE A 322 8.22 5.22 -14.44
C PHE A 322 6.83 5.33 -15.05
N VAL A 323 5.94 4.43 -14.67
CA VAL A 323 4.52 4.53 -14.99
C VAL A 323 3.84 5.22 -13.81
N PRO A 324 3.30 6.44 -13.98
CA PRO A 324 2.60 7.14 -12.91
C PRO A 324 1.34 6.37 -12.49
N PRO A 325 0.81 6.63 -11.27
CA PRO A 325 -0.43 6.00 -10.84
C PRO A 325 -1.57 6.34 -11.80
N GLU A 326 -2.53 5.41 -11.91
CA GLU A 326 -3.68 5.61 -12.80
C GLU A 326 -4.47 6.88 -12.45
N PRO A 327 -4.92 7.65 -13.46
CA PRO A 327 -5.77 8.81 -13.23
C PRO A 327 -7.00 8.46 -12.41
N VAL A 328 -7.41 9.40 -11.55
CA VAL A 328 -8.51 9.20 -10.58
C VAL A 328 -9.80 8.74 -11.26
N ASP A 329 -10.15 9.30 -12.41
CA ASP A 329 -11.38 8.95 -13.13
C ASP A 329 -11.35 7.52 -13.69
N ALA A 330 -10.19 7.04 -14.16
CA ALA A 330 -10.04 5.68 -14.65
C ALA A 330 -10.14 4.66 -13.50
N LEU A 331 -9.56 5.01 -12.36
CA LEU A 331 -9.62 4.19 -11.15
C LEU A 331 -11.03 4.18 -10.54
N ALA A 332 -11.72 5.32 -10.52
CA ALA A 332 -13.12 5.43 -10.11
C ALA A 332 -14.05 4.57 -10.98
N GLN A 333 -13.85 4.55 -12.30
CA GLN A 333 -14.59 3.65 -13.20
C GLN A 333 -14.44 2.17 -12.81
N LYS A 334 -13.24 1.75 -12.43
CA LYS A 334 -12.99 0.38 -11.94
C LYS A 334 -13.67 0.10 -10.61
N CYS A 335 -13.64 1.06 -9.68
CA CYS A 335 -14.35 0.96 -8.41
C CYS A 335 -15.87 0.87 -8.62
N ASP A 336 -16.43 1.66 -9.54
CA ASP A 336 -17.86 1.73 -9.81
C ASP A 336 -18.45 0.43 -10.35
N LEU A 337 -17.65 -0.41 -11.03
CA LEU A 337 -18.06 -1.74 -11.50
C LEU A 337 -18.65 -2.60 -10.37
N CYS A 338 -18.19 -2.40 -9.14
CA CYS A 338 -18.65 -3.13 -7.96
C CYS A 338 -19.43 -2.22 -6.99
N HIS A 339 -19.02 -0.96 -6.83
CA HIS A 339 -19.53 -0.08 -5.78
C HIS A 339 -20.76 0.75 -6.17
N ASN A 340 -21.17 0.73 -7.44
CA ASN A 340 -22.37 1.41 -7.94
C ASN A 340 -23.53 0.45 -8.26
N LEU A 341 -23.41 -0.84 -7.92
CA LEU A 341 -24.43 -1.85 -8.18
C LEU A 341 -25.63 -1.79 -7.21
N GLY A 342 -25.47 -1.14 -6.05
CA GLY A 342 -26.50 -1.09 -5.02
C GLY A 342 -26.95 -2.49 -4.58
N SER A 343 -28.26 -2.71 -4.47
CA SER A 343 -28.85 -4.03 -4.16
C SER A 343 -29.07 -4.92 -5.41
N ALA A 344 -28.61 -4.51 -6.59
CA ALA A 344 -28.88 -5.21 -7.84
C ALA A 344 -28.13 -6.55 -7.97
N ASN A 345 -27.09 -6.77 -7.16
CA ASN A 345 -26.39 -8.05 -7.09
C ASN A 345 -26.24 -8.51 -5.61
N PRO A 346 -27.14 -9.38 -5.13
CA PRO A 346 -27.11 -9.89 -3.75
C PRO A 346 -25.84 -10.68 -3.41
N ASP A 347 -25.17 -11.28 -4.41
CA ASP A 347 -23.94 -12.05 -4.23
C ASP A 347 -22.70 -11.13 -4.09
N MET A 348 -22.82 -9.86 -4.49
CA MET A 348 -21.77 -8.84 -4.40
C MET A 348 -22.18 -7.70 -3.46
N LEU A 349 -22.21 -7.99 -2.14
CA LEU A 349 -22.47 -6.99 -1.10
C LEU A 349 -21.28 -6.04 -0.90
N THR A 350 -21.28 -4.94 -1.63
CA THR A 350 -20.31 -3.84 -1.56
C THR A 350 -20.93 -2.58 -0.95
N PRO A 351 -20.13 -1.73 -0.27
CA PRO A 351 -20.61 -0.42 0.18
C PRO A 351 -20.78 0.53 -1.01
N LYS A 352 -21.78 1.40 -0.93
CA LYS A 352 -21.79 2.66 -1.68
C LYS A 352 -20.66 3.57 -1.18
N LEU A 353 -19.83 4.07 -2.10
CA LEU A 353 -18.69 4.95 -1.79
C LEU A 353 -19.05 6.43 -1.88
N ALA A 354 -19.90 6.80 -2.84
CA ALA A 354 -20.34 8.17 -3.06
C ALA A 354 -20.99 8.75 -1.79
N GLY A 355 -20.61 9.97 -1.41
CA GLY A 355 -21.11 10.65 -0.22
C GLY A 355 -20.57 10.11 1.11
N GLN A 356 -19.63 9.17 1.09
CA GLN A 356 -18.97 8.66 2.29
C GLN A 356 -17.93 9.66 2.83
N ASN A 357 -17.63 9.59 4.13
CA ASN A 357 -16.63 10.47 4.72
C ASN A 357 -15.22 10.20 4.14
N ARG A 358 -14.53 11.28 3.72
CA ARG A 358 -13.17 11.20 3.13
C ARG A 358 -12.18 10.47 4.03
N THR A 359 -12.10 10.84 5.31
CA THR A 359 -11.11 10.25 6.22
C THR A 359 -11.44 8.79 6.52
N TYR A 360 -12.73 8.46 6.65
CA TYR A 360 -13.15 7.06 6.72
C TYR A 360 -12.73 6.26 5.48
N LEU A 361 -12.92 6.80 4.27
CA LEU A 361 -12.53 6.14 3.01
C LEU A 361 -11.02 5.90 2.95
N ILE A 362 -10.21 6.89 3.33
CA ILE A 362 -8.74 6.74 3.41
C ILE A 362 -8.39 5.58 4.33
N ASN A 363 -8.85 5.64 5.59
CA ASN A 363 -8.53 4.63 6.59
C ASN A 363 -9.00 3.23 6.17
N ALA A 364 -10.19 3.13 5.56
CA ALA A 364 -10.74 1.86 5.08
C ALA A 364 -9.90 1.27 3.95
N MET A 365 -9.53 2.07 2.95
CA MET A 365 -8.73 1.61 1.81
C MET A 365 -7.30 1.25 2.22
N THR A 366 -6.68 2.05 3.09
CA THR A 366 -5.37 1.75 3.68
C THR A 366 -5.41 0.42 4.42
N ALA A 367 -6.41 0.20 5.29
CA ALA A 367 -6.54 -1.06 6.02
C ALA A 367 -6.75 -2.27 5.09
N TYR A 368 -7.44 -2.12 3.95
CA TYR A 368 -7.57 -3.19 2.96
C TYR A 368 -6.26 -3.49 2.23
N ARG A 369 -5.51 -2.45 1.85
CA ARG A 369 -4.18 -2.57 1.23
C ARG A 369 -3.20 -3.28 2.16
N ASP A 370 -3.17 -2.85 3.41
CA ASP A 370 -2.17 -3.28 4.39
C ASP A 370 -2.54 -4.62 5.06
N GLY A 371 -3.76 -5.12 4.80
CA GLY A 371 -4.24 -6.42 5.29
C GLY A 371 -4.93 -6.38 6.65
N ASP A 372 -4.99 -5.20 7.29
CA ASP A 372 -5.68 -4.97 8.56
C ASP A 372 -7.21 -5.08 8.45
N ARG A 373 -7.75 -4.99 7.23
CA ARG A 373 -9.16 -5.22 6.91
C ARG A 373 -9.33 -6.35 5.90
N GLY A 374 -10.01 -7.42 6.30
CA GLY A 374 -10.17 -8.62 5.47
C GLY A 374 -11.15 -8.46 4.30
N SER A 375 -10.69 -8.67 3.06
CA SER A 375 -11.49 -8.96 1.86
C SER A 375 -10.55 -9.29 0.70
N SER A 376 -10.65 -10.48 0.10
CA SER A 376 -9.80 -10.87 -1.04
C SER A 376 -10.03 -9.97 -2.26
N ALA A 377 -11.29 -9.63 -2.54
CA ALA A 377 -11.65 -8.73 -3.62
C ALA A 377 -11.07 -7.34 -3.41
N MET A 378 -11.24 -6.75 -2.21
CA MET A 378 -10.70 -5.41 -1.95
C MET A 378 -9.18 -5.40 -1.86
N HIS A 379 -8.55 -6.43 -1.30
CA HIS A 379 -7.08 -6.53 -1.29
C HIS A 379 -6.53 -6.51 -2.72
N SER A 380 -7.17 -7.25 -3.64
CA SER A 380 -6.80 -7.24 -5.06
C SER A 380 -6.96 -5.85 -5.67
N MET A 381 -8.08 -5.16 -5.39
CA MET A 381 -8.31 -3.81 -5.90
C MET A 381 -7.36 -2.78 -5.31
N THR A 382 -7.01 -2.87 -4.03
CA THR A 382 -6.12 -1.92 -3.36
C THR A 382 -4.64 -2.15 -3.68
N THR A 383 -4.26 -3.27 -4.31
CA THR A 383 -2.92 -3.41 -4.91
C THR A 383 -2.66 -2.37 -6.00
N LEU A 384 -3.71 -1.88 -6.67
CA LEU A 384 -3.62 -0.77 -7.64
C LEU A 384 -3.41 0.58 -6.95
N LEU A 385 -3.64 0.66 -5.63
CA LEU A 385 -3.49 1.86 -4.79
C LEU A 385 -2.16 1.83 -4.03
N TYR A 386 -1.07 1.55 -4.74
CA TYR A 386 0.25 1.46 -4.14
C TYR A 386 0.67 2.75 -3.40
N PHE A 387 0.30 3.91 -3.96
CA PHE A 387 0.56 5.22 -3.37
C PHE A 387 -0.60 5.67 -2.46
N ASP A 388 -0.28 6.22 -1.29
CA ASP A 388 -1.23 6.93 -0.43
C ASP A 388 -1.90 8.09 -1.19
N ALA A 389 -1.17 8.72 -2.13
CA ALA A 389 -1.70 9.70 -3.06
C ALA A 389 -2.94 9.20 -3.83
N SER A 390 -2.94 7.93 -4.26
CA SER A 390 -4.05 7.32 -4.99
C SER A 390 -5.24 7.04 -4.06
N ILE A 391 -4.98 6.59 -2.84
CA ILE A 391 -6.00 6.39 -1.79
C ILE A 391 -6.70 7.72 -1.49
N GLU A 392 -5.93 8.77 -1.24
CA GLU A 392 -6.45 10.10 -0.94
C GLU A 392 -7.26 10.70 -2.10
N ALA A 393 -6.81 10.47 -3.34
CA ALA A 393 -7.46 10.99 -4.52
C ALA A 393 -8.83 10.32 -4.75
N ILE A 394 -8.92 8.99 -4.59
CA ILE A 394 -10.19 8.27 -4.68
C ILE A 394 -11.12 8.62 -3.52
N ALA A 395 -10.58 8.75 -2.30
CA ALA A 395 -11.39 9.20 -1.17
C ALA A 395 -11.96 10.61 -1.39
N ALA A 396 -11.15 11.53 -1.91
CA ALA A 396 -11.61 12.86 -2.27
C ALA A 396 -12.71 12.81 -3.34
N HIS A 397 -12.50 12.03 -4.42
CA HIS A 397 -13.44 11.85 -5.52
C HIS A 397 -14.84 11.42 -5.05
N TYR A 398 -14.92 10.39 -4.19
CA TYR A 398 -16.21 9.90 -3.70
C TYR A 398 -16.83 10.76 -2.60
N SER A 399 -16.02 11.40 -1.76
CA SER A 399 -16.52 12.15 -0.59
C SER A 399 -17.38 13.37 -0.94
N VAL A 400 -17.15 13.97 -2.10
CA VAL A 400 -17.89 15.15 -2.58
C VAL A 400 -19.09 14.82 -3.45
N GLN A 401 -19.25 13.54 -3.82
CA GLN A 401 -20.43 13.11 -4.56
C GLN A 401 -21.64 13.03 -3.62
N PRO A 402 -22.85 13.25 -4.14
CA PRO A 402 -24.05 12.89 -3.38
C PRO A 402 -24.02 11.38 -3.14
N ALA A 403 -24.43 10.94 -1.95
CA ALA A 403 -24.75 9.53 -1.77
C ALA A 403 -25.84 9.15 -2.80
N LYS A 404 -25.66 8.01 -3.48
CA LYS A 404 -26.61 7.48 -4.47
C LYS A 404 -27.26 6.23 -3.93
#